data_AF-A0A5R9IS14-F1
#
_entry.id   AF-A0A5R9IS14-F1
#
_cell.length_a   1.000
_cell.length_b   1.000
_cell.length_c   1.000
_cell.angle_alpha   90.00
_cell.angle_beta   90.00
_cell.angle_gamma   90.00
#
_symmetry.space_group_name_H-M   'P 1'
#
loop_
_entity.id
_entity.type
_entity.pdbx_description
1 polymer ?
#
loop_
_entity_poly.entity_id
_entity_poly.type
_entity_poly.pdbx_seq_one_letter_code
_entity_poly.pdbx_strand_id
1 'polypeptide(L)'
;MISLFLLSACIEPLEEQINHQLPISEQKLGQLRQALHNGEVANARVLKDYAQQLGAQSPEQQKLITLLVKNATPKGQMFRALNERLQAVKYQAEMFDSQEARYQELLNIYQAADPKLFSDALSDPLNVLADLSAGELARVNAETKNQTLQINQAKDLGIAALLVGHPAFGQWQPSKSEKIIWVWFKNSREFDSHLNTPPITYQFWAQNRDYSYYADIGRGLYTALFIRAKQDRMESKLSEKGAFVQQRQGDSDLSAASLVLKSSYN
;
A
#
# COMPACT_ATOMS: atom_id res chain seq x y z
N MET A 1 -7.14 -47.67 38.48
CA MET A 1 -8.00 -46.54 38.06
C MET A 1 -7.08 -45.42 37.60
N ILE A 2 -6.81 -45.31 36.30
CA ILE A 2 -5.97 -44.25 35.72
C ILE A 2 -6.94 -43.14 35.31
N SER A 3 -6.88 -42.02 36.03
CA SER A 3 -7.67 -40.83 35.73
C SER A 3 -6.93 -40.05 34.63
N LEU A 4 -7.51 -40.07 33.42
CA LEU A 4 -7.00 -39.34 32.27
C LEU A 4 -7.51 -37.89 32.37
N PHE A 5 -6.64 -36.96 32.78
CA PHE A 5 -6.90 -35.53 32.68
C PHE A 5 -6.86 -35.11 31.21
N LEU A 6 -8.04 -34.96 30.60
CA LEU A 6 -8.20 -34.27 29.32
C LEU A 6 -8.09 -32.75 29.60
N LEU A 7 -6.89 -32.21 29.42
CA LEU A 7 -6.69 -30.77 29.32
C LEU A 7 -7.33 -30.30 28.00
N SER A 8 -8.60 -29.88 28.06
CA SER A 8 -9.18 -29.04 27.01
C SER A 8 -8.42 -27.72 27.00
N ALA A 9 -7.56 -27.53 26.00
CA ALA A 9 -7.05 -26.21 25.68
C ALA A 9 -8.25 -25.31 25.38
N CYS A 10 -8.58 -24.39 26.28
CA CYS A 10 -9.59 -23.37 26.05
C CYS A 10 -9.10 -22.47 24.91
N ILE A 11 -9.58 -22.72 23.70
CA ILE A 11 -9.43 -21.80 22.57
C ILE A 11 -10.34 -20.61 22.89
N GLU A 12 -9.74 -19.43 23.10
CA GLU A 12 -10.47 -18.18 23.27
C GLU A 12 -11.37 -17.94 22.04
N PRO A 13 -12.68 -17.69 22.22
CA PRO A 13 -13.58 -17.37 21.11
C PRO A 13 -13.06 -16.20 20.26
N LEU A 14 -13.26 -16.25 18.94
CA LEU A 14 -12.79 -15.20 18.02
C LEU A 14 -13.30 -13.80 18.38
N GLU A 15 -14.52 -13.70 18.91
CA GLU A 15 -15.07 -12.43 19.38
C GLU A 15 -14.25 -11.82 20.53
N GLU A 16 -13.79 -12.64 21.47
CA GLU A 16 -12.91 -12.20 22.57
C GLU A 16 -11.53 -11.80 22.03
N GLN A 17 -10.96 -12.56 21.08
CA GLN A 17 -9.70 -12.21 20.41
C GLN A 17 -9.80 -10.86 19.67
N ILE A 18 -10.93 -10.60 18.99
CA ILE A 18 -11.20 -9.31 18.33
C ILE A 18 -11.27 -8.19 19.38
N ASN A 19 -12.00 -8.41 20.47
CA ASN A 19 -12.16 -7.43 21.54
C ASN A 19 -10.84 -7.10 22.24
N HIS A 20 -9.93 -8.08 22.37
CA HIS A 20 -8.58 -7.89 22.89
C HIS A 20 -7.69 -7.16 21.88
N GLN A 21 -7.66 -7.62 20.63
CA GLN A 21 -6.75 -7.07 19.62
C GLN A 21 -7.12 -5.65 19.19
N LEU A 22 -8.40 -5.29 19.22
CA LEU A 22 -8.89 -3.97 18.79
C LEU A 22 -8.16 -2.81 19.50
N PRO A 23 -8.15 -2.70 20.85
CA PRO A 23 -7.45 -1.60 21.53
C PRO A 23 -5.93 -1.61 21.28
N ILE A 24 -5.31 -2.77 21.04
CA ILE A 24 -3.89 -2.87 20.68
C ILE A 24 -3.64 -2.24 19.31
N SER A 25 -4.49 -2.56 18.32
CA SER A 25 -4.41 -1.97 16.98
C SER A 25 -4.70 -0.46 17.00
N GLU A 26 -5.64 0.00 17.84
CA GLU A 26 -5.89 1.43 18.06
C GLU A 26 -4.67 2.15 18.63
N GLN A 27 -4.05 1.58 19.66
CA GLN A 27 -2.86 2.14 20.28
C GLN A 27 -1.70 2.22 19.29
N LYS A 28 -1.44 1.15 18.53
CA LYS A 28 -0.35 1.10 17.54
C LYS A 28 -0.57 2.12 16.42
N LEU A 29 -1.80 2.27 15.92
CA LEU A 29 -2.10 3.32 14.93
C LEU A 29 -1.96 4.73 15.53
N GLY A 30 -2.31 4.91 16.81
CA GLY A 30 -2.06 6.14 17.56
C GLY A 30 -0.57 6.46 17.69
N GLN A 31 0.28 5.46 17.91
CA GLN A 31 1.73 5.62 17.93
C GLN A 31 2.27 6.00 16.55
N LEU A 32 1.83 5.35 15.46
CA LEU A 32 2.22 5.75 14.11
C LEU A 32 1.84 7.20 13.81
N ARG A 33 0.63 7.62 14.21
CA ARG A 33 0.18 9.01 14.07
C ARG A 33 1.14 9.99 14.74
N GLN A 34 1.58 9.67 15.96
CA GLN A 34 2.53 10.50 16.69
C GLN A 34 3.90 10.48 16.03
N ALA A 35 4.38 9.32 15.58
CA ALA A 35 5.66 9.20 14.87
C ALA A 35 5.68 10.02 13.57
N LEU A 36 4.60 10.00 12.78
CA LEU A 36 4.45 10.84 11.59
C LEU A 36 4.43 12.34 11.93
N HIS A 37 3.72 12.70 13.01
CA HIS A 37 3.68 14.09 13.49
C HIS A 37 5.06 14.58 13.93
N ASN A 38 5.79 13.76 14.68
CA ASN A 38 7.10 14.08 15.22
C ASN A 38 8.25 13.96 14.21
N GLY A 39 7.99 13.42 13.01
CA GLY A 39 9.04 13.17 12.01
C GLY A 39 9.95 11.99 12.37
N GLU A 40 9.44 11.01 13.10
CA GLU A 40 10.18 9.80 13.51
C GLU A 40 10.14 8.69 12.45
N VAL A 41 9.26 8.81 11.45
CA VAL A 41 9.21 7.89 10.29
C VAL A 41 10.26 8.34 9.26
N ALA A 42 11.26 7.49 9.00
CA ALA A 42 12.45 7.87 8.22
C ALA A 42 12.10 8.37 6.81
N ASN A 43 11.38 7.60 6.01
CA ASN A 43 11.00 8.00 4.65
C ASN A 43 9.96 9.12 4.63
N ALA A 44 9.24 9.37 5.72
CA ALA A 44 8.40 10.57 5.84
C ALA A 44 9.25 11.86 5.92
N ARG A 45 10.44 11.80 6.55
CA ARG A 45 11.38 12.93 6.53
C ARG A 45 11.96 13.13 5.13
N VAL A 46 12.46 12.07 4.51
CA VAL A 46 13.02 12.14 3.15
C VAL A 46 11.99 12.67 2.15
N LEU A 47 10.73 12.23 2.26
CA LEU A 47 9.63 12.74 1.41
C LEU A 47 9.43 14.26 1.57
N LYS A 48 9.58 14.81 2.79
CA LYS A 48 9.51 16.27 3.03
C LYS A 48 10.72 16.99 2.45
N ASP A 49 11.91 16.43 2.61
CA ASP A 49 13.16 17.01 2.10
C ASP A 49 13.14 17.08 0.56
N TYR A 50 12.73 15.99 -0.09
CA TYR A 50 12.56 15.91 -1.54
C TYR A 50 11.52 16.90 -2.04
N ALA A 51 10.37 17.00 -1.35
CA ALA A 51 9.33 17.95 -1.71
C ALA A 51 9.80 19.41 -1.59
N GLN A 52 10.62 19.74 -0.59
CA GLN A 52 11.19 21.07 -0.42
C GLN A 52 12.17 21.42 -1.54
N GLN A 53 13.09 20.51 -1.86
CA GLN A 53 14.06 20.71 -2.93
C GLN A 53 13.36 20.86 -4.28
N LEU A 54 12.46 19.93 -4.62
CA LEU A 54 11.77 19.93 -5.90
C LEU A 54 10.77 21.08 -6.03
N GLY A 55 10.11 21.49 -4.94
CA GLY A 55 9.19 22.63 -4.95
C GLY A 55 9.89 23.96 -5.30
N ALA A 56 11.18 24.10 -4.99
CA ALA A 56 11.96 25.27 -5.40
C ALA A 56 12.36 25.23 -6.88
N GLN A 57 12.50 24.03 -7.46
CA GLN A 57 13.00 23.80 -8.82
C GLN A 57 11.88 23.70 -9.87
N SER A 58 10.70 23.21 -9.48
CA SER A 58 9.57 22.94 -10.38
C SER A 58 8.24 23.47 -9.81
N PRO A 59 8.05 24.81 -9.72
CA PRO A 59 6.83 25.40 -9.17
C PRO A 59 5.55 24.97 -9.88
N GLU A 60 5.63 24.64 -11.17
CA GLU A 60 4.50 24.13 -11.97
C GLU A 60 3.97 22.77 -11.47
N GLN A 61 4.80 22.02 -10.74
CA GLN A 61 4.47 20.71 -10.18
C GLN A 61 4.02 20.78 -8.71
N GLN A 62 3.91 21.99 -8.13
CA GLN A 62 3.64 22.19 -6.71
C GLN A 62 2.39 21.45 -6.22
N LYS A 63 1.34 21.35 -7.06
CA LYS A 63 0.13 20.59 -6.72
C LYS A 63 0.43 19.11 -6.48
N LEU A 64 1.15 18.49 -7.40
CA LEU A 64 1.55 17.09 -7.32
C LEU A 64 2.45 16.84 -6.10
N ILE A 65 3.45 17.69 -5.91
CA ILE A 65 4.37 17.64 -4.77
C ILE A 65 3.60 17.73 -3.43
N THR A 66 2.64 18.65 -3.35
CA THR A 66 1.79 18.84 -2.16
C THR A 66 0.93 17.61 -1.85
N LEU A 67 0.43 16.92 -2.89
CA LEU A 67 -0.34 15.68 -2.70
C LEU A 67 0.54 14.55 -2.17
N LEU A 68 1.74 14.40 -2.72
CA LEU A 68 2.69 13.35 -2.32
C LEU A 68 3.18 13.58 -0.89
N VAL A 69 3.69 14.77 -0.57
CA VAL A 69 4.27 15.09 0.75
C VAL A 69 3.26 15.00 1.89
N LYS A 70 1.95 15.12 1.60
CA LYS A 70 0.91 14.92 2.61
C LYS A 70 0.97 13.53 3.25
N ASN A 71 1.45 12.52 2.52
CA ASN A 71 1.65 11.15 3.02
C ASN A 71 2.72 11.05 4.11
N ALA A 72 3.61 12.03 4.24
CA ALA A 72 4.55 12.14 5.37
C ALA A 72 3.89 12.66 6.67
N THR A 73 2.56 12.73 6.72
CA THR A 73 1.81 13.24 7.87
C THR A 73 0.56 12.38 8.12
N PRO A 74 -0.07 12.48 9.31
CA PRO A 74 -1.36 11.83 9.56
C PRO A 74 -2.52 12.33 8.68
N LYS A 75 -2.35 13.42 7.93
CA LYS A 75 -3.35 13.93 6.99
C LYS A 75 -3.25 13.22 5.63
N GLY A 76 -2.21 12.44 5.42
CA GLY A 76 -1.95 11.66 4.22
C GLY A 76 -2.95 10.54 4.01
N GLN A 77 -3.19 10.21 2.75
CA GLN A 77 -4.16 9.17 2.37
C GLN A 77 -3.74 7.78 2.83
N MET A 78 -2.44 7.47 2.87
CA MET A 78 -1.98 6.16 3.36
C MET A 78 -2.32 5.94 4.84
N PHE A 79 -2.04 6.93 5.70
CA PHE A 79 -2.43 6.86 7.12
C PHE A 79 -3.95 6.86 7.29
N ARG A 80 -4.65 7.72 6.55
CA ARG A 80 -6.11 7.79 6.60
C ARG A 80 -6.77 6.49 6.18
N ALA A 81 -6.25 5.78 5.18
CA ALA A 81 -6.76 4.47 4.78
C ALA A 81 -6.65 3.44 5.91
N LEU A 82 -5.53 3.42 6.67
CA LEU A 82 -5.41 2.56 7.86
C LEU A 82 -6.45 2.92 8.93
N ASN A 83 -6.65 4.21 9.17
CA ASN A 83 -7.65 4.67 10.14
C ASN A 83 -9.08 4.31 9.70
N GLU A 84 -9.42 4.50 8.44
CA GLU A 84 -10.73 4.16 7.87
C GLU A 84 -10.99 2.65 7.97
N ARG A 85 -9.98 1.81 7.73
CA ARG A 85 -10.06 0.35 7.94
C ARG A 85 -10.28 -0.04 9.39
N LEU A 86 -9.62 0.63 10.33
CA LEU A 86 -9.86 0.42 11.76
C LEU A 86 -11.30 0.81 12.14
N GLN A 87 -11.82 1.92 11.62
CA GLN A 87 -13.22 2.29 11.84
C GLN A 87 -14.19 1.26 11.25
N ALA A 88 -13.89 0.71 10.08
CA ALA A 88 -14.67 -0.36 9.47
C ALA A 88 -14.72 -1.61 10.37
N VAL A 89 -13.59 -2.05 10.92
CA VAL A 89 -13.57 -3.16 11.88
C VAL A 89 -14.46 -2.87 13.09
N LYS A 90 -14.46 -1.64 13.61
CA LYS A 90 -15.23 -1.27 14.81
C LYS A 90 -16.73 -1.21 14.57
N TYR A 91 -17.14 -0.60 13.46
CA TYR A 91 -18.52 -0.13 13.27
C TYR A 91 -19.24 -0.74 12.07
N GLN A 92 -18.54 -1.52 11.25
CA GLN A 92 -19.06 -2.08 10.00
C GLN A 92 -18.65 -3.56 9.87
N ALA A 93 -18.97 -4.35 10.90
CA ALA A 93 -18.60 -5.77 10.96
C ALA A 93 -19.20 -6.59 9.79
N GLU A 94 -20.34 -6.14 9.25
CA GLU A 94 -21.03 -6.73 8.09
C GLU A 94 -20.26 -6.62 6.77
N MET A 95 -19.23 -5.76 6.69
CA MET A 95 -18.37 -5.70 5.50
C MET A 95 -17.38 -6.87 5.41
N PHE A 96 -17.21 -7.64 6.49
CA PHE A 96 -16.29 -8.77 6.54
C PHE A 96 -17.04 -10.07 6.27
N ASP A 97 -16.45 -10.93 5.43
CA ASP A 97 -17.03 -12.23 5.09
C ASP A 97 -17.14 -13.17 6.32
N SER A 98 -16.29 -12.96 7.35
CA SER A 98 -16.30 -13.76 8.60
C SER A 98 -15.64 -13.03 9.78
N GLN A 99 -15.76 -13.58 10.99
CA GLN A 99 -15.06 -13.06 12.18
C GLN A 99 -13.54 -13.23 12.05
N GLU A 100 -13.06 -14.31 11.44
CA GLU A 100 -11.64 -14.54 11.15
C GLU A 100 -11.09 -13.45 10.23
N ALA A 101 -11.84 -13.07 9.19
CA ALA A 101 -11.44 -11.97 8.31
C ALA A 101 -11.39 -10.63 9.07
N ARG A 102 -12.35 -10.38 9.97
CA ARG A 102 -12.35 -9.18 10.82
C ARG A 102 -11.16 -9.15 11.78
N TYR A 103 -10.83 -10.29 12.40
CA TYR A 103 -9.66 -10.42 13.27
C TYR A 103 -8.35 -10.25 12.50
N GLN A 104 -8.22 -10.90 11.35
CA GLN A 104 -7.05 -10.76 10.49
C GLN A 104 -6.86 -9.32 10.01
N GLU A 105 -7.93 -8.57 9.76
CA GLU A 105 -7.82 -7.16 9.43
C GLU A 105 -7.21 -6.34 10.58
N LEU A 106 -7.54 -6.64 11.84
CA LEU A 106 -6.90 -5.99 13.00
C LEU A 106 -5.40 -6.28 13.06
N LEU A 107 -4.99 -7.52 12.79
CA LEU A 107 -3.59 -7.92 12.74
C LEU A 107 -2.85 -7.21 11.59
N ASN A 108 -3.48 -7.10 10.42
CA ASN A 108 -2.92 -6.39 9.28
C ASN A 108 -2.75 -4.89 9.58
N ILE A 109 -3.74 -4.25 10.21
CA ILE A 109 -3.66 -2.85 10.64
C ILE A 109 -2.55 -2.66 11.67
N TYR A 110 -2.46 -3.55 12.66
CA TYR A 110 -1.41 -3.51 13.68
C TYR A 110 0.00 -3.56 13.06
N GLN A 111 0.23 -4.49 12.12
CA GLN A 111 1.50 -4.62 11.42
C GLN A 111 1.77 -3.41 10.51
N ALA A 112 0.78 -2.99 9.71
CA ALA A 112 0.89 -1.82 8.83
C ALA A 112 1.14 -0.51 9.60
N ALA A 113 0.76 -0.46 10.88
CA ALA A 113 1.02 0.67 11.77
C ALA A 113 2.43 0.65 12.39
N ASP A 114 3.29 -0.31 12.07
CA ASP A 114 4.69 -0.24 12.46
C ASP A 114 5.44 0.88 11.71
N PRO A 115 6.12 1.81 12.40
CA PRO A 115 6.82 2.92 11.75
C PRO A 115 7.85 2.49 10.69
N LYS A 116 8.50 1.34 10.83
CA LYS A 116 9.47 0.85 9.83
C LYS A 116 8.75 0.33 8.58
N LEU A 117 7.72 -0.51 8.76
CA LEU A 117 6.90 -1.00 7.65
C LEU A 117 6.17 0.14 6.93
N PHE A 118 5.73 1.17 7.66
CA PHE A 118 5.10 2.35 7.09
C PHE A 118 6.13 3.22 6.37
N SER A 119 7.36 3.34 6.90
CA SER A 119 8.47 3.99 6.20
C SER A 119 8.73 3.33 4.86
N ASP A 120 8.82 2.00 4.82
CA ASP A 120 9.06 1.28 3.57
C ASP A 120 7.89 1.46 2.59
N ALA A 121 6.64 1.46 3.08
CA ALA A 121 5.49 1.73 2.23
C ALA A 121 5.48 3.15 1.62
N LEU A 122 6.04 4.14 2.32
CA LEU A 122 6.20 5.50 1.80
C LEU A 122 7.22 5.58 0.66
N SER A 123 7.98 4.52 0.35
CA SER A 123 8.89 4.52 -0.79
C SER A 123 8.16 4.77 -2.11
N ASP A 124 6.92 4.28 -2.27
CA ASP A 124 6.17 4.48 -3.52
C ASP A 124 5.91 5.97 -3.81
N PRO A 125 5.22 6.76 -2.95
CA PRO A 125 5.06 8.19 -3.19
C PRO A 125 6.38 8.98 -3.18
N LEU A 126 7.40 8.51 -2.45
CA LEU A 126 8.73 9.12 -2.46
C LEU A 126 9.41 8.93 -3.82
N ASN A 127 9.34 7.73 -4.38
CA ASN A 127 9.94 7.42 -5.67
C ASN A 127 9.18 8.09 -6.83
N VAL A 128 7.90 8.44 -6.66
CA VAL A 128 7.23 9.37 -7.60
C VAL A 128 7.89 10.75 -7.57
N LEU A 129 8.24 11.30 -6.41
CA LEU A 129 8.99 12.57 -6.34
C LEU A 129 10.39 12.42 -6.93
N ALA A 130 11.07 11.31 -6.66
CA ALA A 130 12.38 11.04 -7.22
C ALA A 130 12.35 11.02 -8.76
N ASP A 131 11.39 10.29 -9.34
CA ASP A 131 11.22 10.20 -10.78
C ASP A 131 10.80 11.54 -11.40
N LEU A 132 10.01 12.34 -10.66
CA LEU A 132 9.60 13.68 -11.07
C LEU A 132 10.78 14.66 -11.17
N SER A 133 11.84 14.45 -10.38
CA SER A 133 13.07 15.25 -10.41
C SER A 133 13.98 14.96 -11.61
N ALA A 134 13.59 14.07 -12.52
CA ALA A 134 14.35 13.69 -13.71
C ALA A 134 15.80 13.21 -13.41
N GLY A 135 16.02 12.60 -12.24
CA GLY A 135 17.30 12.01 -11.84
C GLY A 135 18.13 12.85 -10.86
N GLU A 136 17.64 14.02 -10.43
CA GLU A 136 18.32 14.82 -9.39
C GLU A 136 18.18 14.22 -7.99
N LEU A 137 17.09 13.50 -7.73
CA LEU A 137 16.79 12.83 -6.48
C LEU A 137 16.86 11.30 -6.68
N ALA A 138 17.55 10.61 -5.77
CA ALA A 138 17.66 9.16 -5.82
C ALA A 138 16.36 8.49 -5.37
N ARG A 139 16.02 7.34 -5.98
CA ARG A 139 14.99 6.47 -5.43
C ARG A 139 15.45 5.90 -4.08
N VAL A 140 14.47 5.60 -3.24
CA VAL A 140 14.65 5.04 -1.89
C VAL A 140 13.90 3.71 -1.83
N ASN A 141 14.50 2.74 -1.16
CA ASN A 141 14.03 1.36 -1.06
C ASN A 141 13.80 0.64 -2.42
N ALA A 142 14.36 1.20 -3.50
CA ALA A 142 14.28 0.66 -4.84
C ALA A 142 15.54 1.06 -5.64
N GLU A 143 15.93 0.20 -6.56
CA GLU A 143 16.90 0.52 -7.61
C GLU A 143 16.39 1.66 -8.51
N THR A 144 17.27 2.23 -9.33
CA THR A 144 16.89 3.33 -10.24
C THR A 144 15.81 2.89 -11.23
N LYS A 145 14.99 3.84 -11.71
CA LYS A 145 13.92 3.58 -12.69
C LYS A 145 14.38 2.78 -13.90
N ASN A 146 15.53 3.14 -14.47
CA ASN A 146 16.03 2.46 -15.65
C ASN A 146 16.42 1.00 -15.35
N GLN A 147 17.03 0.74 -14.19
CA GLN A 147 17.39 -0.61 -13.78
C GLN A 147 16.15 -1.47 -13.52
N THR A 148 15.16 -0.95 -12.77
CA THR A 148 13.94 -1.69 -12.45
C THR A 148 13.14 -2.01 -13.72
N LEU A 149 12.98 -1.04 -14.62
CA LEU A 149 12.33 -1.27 -15.92
C LEU A 149 13.03 -2.36 -16.73
N GLN A 150 14.36 -2.33 -16.79
CA GLN A 150 15.16 -3.31 -17.55
C GLN A 150 15.04 -4.72 -16.95
N ILE A 151 15.25 -4.87 -15.65
CA ILE A 151 15.23 -6.18 -14.98
C ILE A 151 13.83 -6.81 -15.05
N ASN A 152 12.77 -6.00 -14.94
CA ASN A 152 11.39 -6.45 -14.98
C ASN A 152 10.80 -6.59 -16.39
N GLN A 153 11.55 -6.20 -17.44
CA GLN A 153 11.03 -6.05 -18.80
C GLN A 153 9.73 -5.23 -18.84
N ALA A 154 9.64 -4.23 -17.97
CA ALA A 154 8.46 -3.39 -17.78
C ALA A 154 8.45 -2.24 -18.80
N LYS A 155 7.28 -1.61 -18.98
CA LYS A 155 7.17 -0.38 -19.78
C LYS A 155 7.17 0.83 -18.87
N ASP A 156 7.70 1.94 -19.36
CA ASP A 156 7.53 3.23 -18.67
C ASP A 156 6.08 3.71 -18.83
N LEU A 157 5.27 3.45 -17.80
CA LEU A 157 3.87 3.85 -17.73
C LEU A 157 3.70 5.31 -17.23
N GLY A 158 4.79 6.04 -17.00
CA GLY A 158 4.81 7.37 -16.42
C GLY A 158 5.14 7.35 -14.92
N ILE A 159 5.47 8.51 -14.37
CA ILE A 159 5.93 8.65 -12.98
C ILE A 159 4.87 8.23 -11.95
N ALA A 160 3.58 8.40 -12.26
CA ALA A 160 2.48 8.04 -11.35
C ALA A 160 2.21 6.53 -11.31
N ALA A 161 2.86 5.73 -12.16
CA ALA A 161 2.61 4.29 -12.29
C ALA A 161 2.85 3.51 -10.99
N LEU A 162 3.76 3.99 -10.13
CA LEU A 162 4.05 3.38 -8.82
C LEU A 162 2.83 3.38 -7.87
N LEU A 163 1.88 4.29 -8.08
CA LEU A 163 0.69 4.44 -7.23
C LEU A 163 -0.53 3.69 -7.78
N VAL A 164 -0.45 3.18 -9.02
CA VAL A 164 -1.53 2.43 -9.65
C VAL A 164 -1.70 1.09 -8.93
N GLY A 165 -2.94 0.73 -8.62
CA GLY A 165 -3.29 -0.47 -7.87
C GLY A 165 -3.35 -0.29 -6.36
N HIS A 166 -2.77 0.80 -5.80
CA HIS A 166 -2.79 1.06 -4.36
C HIS A 166 -4.13 1.69 -3.93
N PRO A 167 -4.90 1.05 -3.04
CA PRO A 167 -6.27 1.46 -2.69
C PRO A 167 -6.36 2.76 -1.89
N ALA A 168 -5.24 3.39 -1.54
CA ALA A 168 -5.25 4.74 -0.97
C ALA A 168 -5.48 5.80 -2.06
N PHE A 169 -5.05 5.53 -3.30
CA PHE A 169 -5.01 6.49 -4.41
C PHE A 169 -6.15 6.32 -5.41
N GLY A 170 -6.71 5.12 -5.52
CA GLY A 170 -7.77 4.83 -6.48
C GLY A 170 -8.29 3.41 -6.36
N GLN A 171 -9.06 3.00 -7.36
CA GLN A 171 -9.62 1.66 -7.42
C GLN A 171 -9.81 1.18 -8.86
N TRP A 172 -9.77 -0.13 -9.04
CA TRP A 172 -10.14 -0.80 -10.28
C TRP A 172 -11.67 -0.80 -10.44
N GLN A 173 -12.16 -0.38 -11.61
CA GLN A 173 -13.60 -0.33 -11.90
C GLN A 173 -13.89 -0.87 -13.31
N PRO A 174 -15.03 -1.56 -13.52
CA PRO A 174 -15.51 -1.87 -14.85
C PRO A 174 -15.78 -0.60 -15.67
N SER A 175 -15.35 -0.59 -16.92
CA SER A 175 -15.64 0.46 -17.90
C SER A 175 -16.89 0.09 -18.72
N LYS A 176 -17.38 1.05 -19.52
CA LYS A 176 -18.48 0.82 -20.48
C LYS A 176 -18.14 -0.23 -21.55
N SER A 177 -16.86 -0.51 -21.77
CA SER A 177 -16.37 -1.52 -22.74
C SER A 177 -16.01 -2.84 -22.07
N GLU A 178 -16.55 -3.12 -20.87
CA GLU A 178 -16.34 -4.33 -20.07
C GLU A 178 -14.87 -4.57 -19.65
N LYS A 179 -13.97 -3.63 -19.94
CA LYS A 179 -12.59 -3.64 -19.45
C LYS A 179 -12.56 -3.15 -18.01
N ILE A 180 -11.65 -3.68 -17.21
CA ILE A 180 -11.36 -3.11 -15.87
C ILE A 180 -10.30 -2.04 -16.02
N ILE A 181 -10.58 -0.83 -15.54
CA ILE A 181 -9.68 0.33 -15.62
C ILE A 181 -9.35 0.89 -14.25
N TRP A 182 -8.18 1.51 -14.12
CA TRP A 182 -7.80 2.26 -12.94
C TRP A 182 -8.55 3.58 -12.90
N VAL A 183 -9.11 3.93 -11.74
CA VAL A 183 -9.78 5.20 -11.50
C VAL A 183 -9.23 5.83 -10.23
N TRP A 184 -8.60 7.00 -10.37
CA TRP A 184 -8.11 7.79 -9.26
C TRP A 184 -9.25 8.35 -8.41
N PHE A 185 -9.03 8.40 -7.09
CA PHE A 185 -9.91 9.15 -6.20
C PHE A 185 -9.79 10.65 -6.44
N LYS A 186 -10.79 11.41 -5.99
CA LYS A 186 -10.89 12.86 -6.24
C LYS A 186 -9.62 13.63 -5.85
N ASN A 187 -8.99 13.27 -4.74
CA ASN A 187 -7.77 13.86 -4.19
C ASN A 187 -6.47 13.33 -4.83
N SER A 188 -6.59 12.49 -5.86
CA SER A 188 -5.49 11.83 -6.55
C SER A 188 -5.65 11.94 -8.07
N ARG A 189 -6.62 12.72 -8.55
CA ARG A 189 -6.90 12.86 -9.99
C ARG A 189 -5.78 13.53 -10.75
N GLU A 190 -5.01 14.37 -10.07
CA GLU A 190 -3.84 15.06 -10.61
C GLU A 190 -2.78 14.08 -11.11
N PHE A 191 -2.71 12.84 -10.60
CA PHE A 191 -1.77 11.83 -11.07
C PHE A 191 -2.08 11.33 -12.49
N ASP A 192 -3.31 11.49 -12.98
CA ASP A 192 -3.74 10.93 -14.27
C ASP A 192 -2.97 11.52 -15.46
N SER A 193 -2.67 12.82 -15.42
CA SER A 193 -1.89 13.50 -16.47
C SER A 193 -0.40 13.13 -16.47
N HIS A 194 0.04 12.35 -15.50
CA HIS A 194 1.42 11.87 -15.35
C HIS A 194 1.58 10.38 -15.68
N LEU A 195 0.57 9.82 -16.34
CA LEU A 195 0.61 8.50 -16.97
C LEU A 195 0.86 8.65 -18.47
N ASN A 196 1.65 7.74 -19.03
CA ASN A 196 1.93 7.72 -20.47
C ASN A 196 0.80 7.05 -21.28
N THR A 197 -0.17 6.41 -20.63
CA THR A 197 -1.26 5.68 -21.31
C THR A 197 -2.58 5.68 -20.52
N PRO A 198 -3.29 6.82 -20.41
CA PRO A 198 -4.62 6.86 -19.82
C PRO A 198 -5.73 6.52 -20.85
N PRO A 199 -6.79 5.74 -20.49
CA PRO A 199 -6.97 5.02 -19.22
C PRO A 199 -6.12 3.74 -19.16
N ILE A 200 -5.56 3.44 -17.99
CA ILE A 200 -4.83 2.20 -17.75
C ILE A 200 -5.81 1.07 -17.48
N THR A 201 -5.78 0.02 -18.32
CA THR A 201 -6.52 -1.22 -18.05
C THR A 201 -5.74 -2.11 -17.08
N TYR A 202 -6.46 -2.92 -16.29
CA TYR A 202 -5.84 -3.85 -15.36
C TYR A 202 -4.87 -4.81 -16.07
N GLN A 203 -5.31 -5.42 -17.19
CA GLN A 203 -4.49 -6.38 -17.95
C GLN A 203 -3.21 -5.73 -18.49
N PHE A 204 -3.31 -4.51 -19.05
CA PHE A 204 -2.14 -3.80 -19.54
C PHE A 204 -1.17 -3.46 -18.41
N TRP A 205 -1.67 -2.96 -17.28
CA TRP A 205 -0.84 -2.69 -16.11
C TRP A 205 -0.19 -3.97 -15.55
N ALA A 206 -0.95 -5.05 -15.39
CA ALA A 206 -0.46 -6.32 -14.85
C ALA A 206 0.76 -6.84 -15.62
N GLN A 207 0.68 -6.80 -16.95
CA GLN A 207 1.74 -7.27 -17.84
C GLN A 207 2.95 -6.33 -17.85
N ASN A 208 2.73 -5.02 -17.77
CA ASN A 208 3.76 -4.02 -18.08
C ASN A 208 4.26 -3.21 -16.87
N ARG A 209 3.73 -3.43 -15.66
CA ARG A 209 4.13 -2.68 -14.47
C ARG A 209 5.57 -3.01 -14.05
N ASP A 210 6.20 -2.00 -13.45
CA ASP A 210 7.47 -2.11 -12.77
C ASP A 210 7.27 -2.49 -11.28
N TYR A 211 8.38 -2.58 -10.53
CA TYR A 211 8.38 -2.75 -9.08
C TYR A 211 7.71 -1.57 -8.37
N SER A 212 6.83 -1.89 -7.41
CA SER A 212 6.40 -0.97 -6.37
C SER A 212 6.29 -1.72 -5.04
N TYR A 213 6.62 -1.04 -3.93
CA TYR A 213 6.55 -1.66 -2.62
C TYR A 213 5.15 -2.18 -2.36
N TYR A 214 4.11 -1.40 -2.66
CA TYR A 214 2.74 -1.83 -2.47
C TYR A 214 2.41 -3.11 -3.25
N ALA A 215 2.69 -3.17 -4.55
CA ALA A 215 2.25 -4.28 -5.39
C ALA A 215 3.02 -5.58 -5.09
N ASP A 216 4.30 -5.45 -4.74
CA ASP A 216 5.22 -6.59 -4.62
C ASP A 216 5.39 -7.09 -3.18
N ILE A 217 5.09 -6.25 -2.17
CA ILE A 217 5.32 -6.57 -0.75
C ILE A 217 4.11 -6.15 0.11
N GLY A 218 3.65 -4.92 -0.04
CA GLY A 218 2.75 -4.26 0.90
C GLY A 218 1.27 -4.61 0.75
N ARG A 219 0.83 -5.24 -0.35
CA ARG A 219 -0.60 -5.44 -0.68
C ARG A 219 -1.38 -6.09 0.47
N GLY A 220 -0.81 -7.11 1.10
CA GLY A 220 -1.48 -7.81 2.21
C GLY A 220 -1.75 -6.92 3.42
N LEU A 221 -0.88 -5.93 3.66
CA LEU A 221 -0.98 -5.03 4.80
C LEU A 221 -1.77 -3.76 4.49
N TYR A 222 -1.63 -3.21 3.28
CA TYR A 222 -2.17 -1.88 2.91
C TYR A 222 -3.46 -1.93 2.08
N THR A 223 -4.03 -3.12 1.89
CA THR A 223 -5.36 -3.31 1.30
C THR A 223 -6.31 -3.92 2.32
N ALA A 224 -7.46 -3.29 2.53
CA ALA A 224 -8.49 -3.85 3.40
C ALA A 224 -8.94 -5.22 2.89
N LEU A 225 -9.14 -6.19 3.78
CA LEU A 225 -9.48 -7.56 3.36
C LEU A 225 -10.74 -7.64 2.47
N PHE A 226 -11.77 -6.84 2.75
CA PHE A 226 -12.97 -6.79 1.90
C PHE A 226 -12.73 -6.14 0.53
N ILE A 227 -11.75 -5.23 0.40
CA ILE A 227 -11.31 -4.70 -0.90
C ILE A 227 -10.51 -5.76 -1.64
N ARG A 228 -9.60 -6.43 -0.93
CA ARG A 228 -8.77 -7.50 -1.50
C ARG A 228 -9.62 -8.65 -2.03
N ALA A 229 -10.62 -9.10 -1.27
CA ALA A 229 -11.56 -10.12 -1.71
C ALA A 229 -12.29 -9.72 -3.01
N LYS A 230 -12.70 -8.45 -3.15
CA LYS A 230 -13.29 -7.93 -4.40
C LYS A 230 -12.28 -7.94 -5.55
N GLN A 231 -11.03 -7.56 -5.30
CA GLN A 231 -9.96 -7.60 -6.29
C GLN A 231 -9.65 -9.04 -6.73
N ASP A 232 -9.52 -9.97 -5.79
CA ASP A 232 -9.21 -11.37 -6.09
C ASP A 232 -10.35 -12.04 -6.90
N ARG A 233 -11.62 -11.74 -6.59
CA ARG A 233 -12.79 -12.20 -7.39
C ARG A 233 -12.85 -11.58 -8.79
N MET A 234 -12.31 -10.38 -8.96
CA MET A 234 -12.20 -9.70 -10.25
C MET A 234 -11.07 -10.31 -11.07
N GLU A 235 -9.92 -10.53 -10.45
CA GLU A 235 -8.74 -11.16 -11.05
C GLU A 235 -9.02 -12.60 -11.48
N SER A 236 -9.77 -13.38 -10.69
CA SER A 236 -10.14 -14.76 -11.05
C SER A 236 -10.99 -14.86 -12.32
N LYS A 237 -11.62 -13.77 -12.75
CA LYS A 237 -12.39 -13.70 -14.00
C LYS A 237 -11.54 -13.30 -15.20
N LEU A 238 -10.35 -12.76 -14.95
CA LEU A 238 -9.37 -12.45 -15.99
C LEU A 238 -8.56 -13.73 -16.23
N SER A 239 -8.52 -14.21 -17.47
CA SER A 239 -7.92 -15.48 -17.86
C SER A 239 -6.38 -15.55 -17.74
N GLU A 240 -5.76 -14.61 -17.03
CA GLU A 240 -4.31 -14.43 -16.88
C GLU A 240 -3.93 -14.36 -15.40
N LYS A 241 -2.67 -14.69 -15.08
CA LYS A 241 -2.16 -14.52 -13.72
C LYS A 241 -2.26 -13.04 -13.32
N GLY A 242 -2.91 -12.76 -12.19
CA GLY A 242 -3.10 -11.40 -11.69
C GLY A 242 -1.77 -10.65 -11.47
N ALA A 243 -1.80 -9.33 -11.58
CA ALA A 243 -0.64 -8.43 -11.47
C ALA A 243 0.17 -8.60 -10.17
N PHE A 244 -0.48 -9.10 -9.12
CA PHE A 244 0.08 -9.30 -7.80
C PHE A 244 0.61 -10.71 -7.55
N VAL A 245 0.44 -11.63 -8.52
CA VAL A 245 0.98 -12.99 -8.47
C VAL A 245 2.46 -12.98 -8.82
N GLN A 246 2.88 -12.10 -9.74
CA GLN A 246 4.26 -11.97 -10.14
C GLN A 246 4.93 -10.85 -9.34
N GLN A 247 5.87 -11.21 -8.46
CA GLN A 247 6.75 -10.24 -7.83
C GLN A 247 7.73 -9.68 -8.84
N ARG A 248 7.83 -8.36 -8.88
CA ARG A 248 8.85 -7.61 -9.61
C ARG A 248 10.07 -7.42 -8.73
N GLN A 249 11.22 -7.28 -9.38
CA GLN A 249 12.53 -7.14 -8.74
C GLN A 249 12.98 -5.68 -8.72
N GLY A 250 13.97 -5.40 -7.88
CA GLY A 250 14.57 -4.07 -7.77
C GLY A 250 14.19 -3.32 -6.50
N ASP A 251 13.70 -4.02 -5.49
CA ASP A 251 13.80 -3.56 -4.10
C ASP A 251 15.25 -3.44 -3.66
N SER A 252 15.54 -2.42 -2.87
CA SER A 252 16.82 -2.21 -2.18
C SER A 252 16.54 -1.73 -0.76
N ASP A 253 17.52 -1.85 0.15
CA ASP A 253 17.51 -1.23 1.49
C ASP A 253 16.21 -1.37 2.32
N LEU A 254 15.46 -2.46 2.12
CA LEU A 254 14.22 -2.73 2.85
C LEU A 254 14.49 -3.03 4.33
N SER A 255 13.56 -2.66 5.20
CA SER A 255 13.61 -3.09 6.59
C SER A 255 13.52 -4.62 6.69
N ALA A 256 14.09 -5.18 7.76
CA ALA A 256 13.99 -6.61 8.05
C ALA A 256 12.53 -7.09 8.10
N ALA A 257 11.60 -6.24 8.56
CA ALA A 257 10.18 -6.58 8.59
C ALA A 257 9.61 -6.75 7.18
N SER A 258 9.95 -5.87 6.24
CA SER A 258 9.53 -5.99 4.84
C SER A 258 10.17 -7.16 4.12
N LEU A 259 11.42 -7.51 4.45
CA LEU A 259 12.06 -8.72 3.93
C LEU A 259 11.34 -10.01 4.37
N VAL A 260 10.88 -10.06 5.63
CA VAL A 260 10.05 -11.17 6.12
C VAL A 260 8.74 -11.25 5.35
N LEU A 261 8.03 -10.12 5.17
CA LEU A 261 6.80 -10.08 4.38
C LEU A 261 7.02 -10.57 2.96
N LYS A 262 8.07 -10.09 2.29
CA LYS A 262 8.42 -10.50 0.93
C LYS A 262 8.65 -12.00 0.81
N SER A 263 9.35 -12.60 1.78
CA SER A 263 9.60 -14.05 1.81
C SER A 263 8.34 -14.91 1.99
N SER A 264 7.25 -14.32 2.51
CA SER A 264 5.99 -15.01 2.77
C SER A 264 5.15 -15.27 1.51
N TYR A 265 5.56 -14.70 0.36
CA TYR A 265 4.87 -14.79 -0.92
C TYR A 265 5.53 -15.77 -1.90
N ASN A 266 6.63 -16.44 -1.50
CA ASN A 266 7.36 -17.43 -2.29
C ASN A 266 6.98 -18.87 -1.94
#